data_AF-A0A378JG67-F1
#
_entry.id   AF-A0A378JG67-F1
#
_cell.length_a   1.000
_cell.length_b   1.000
_cell.length_c   1.000
_cell.angle_alpha   90.00
_cell.angle_beta   90.00
_cell.angle_gamma   90.00
#
_symmetry.space_group_name_H-M   'P 1'
#
loop_
_entity.id
_entity.type
_entity.pdbx_description
1 polymer ?
#
loop_
_entity_poly.entity_id
_entity_poly.type
_entity_poly.pdbx_seq_one_letter_code
_entity_poly.pdbx_strand_id
1 'polypeptide(L)'
;MTEQVITLSPRVTPQTYYDQNAAELGVVPDGTGLQIVFKINGENYVFAGPRGGSVLTVNGGTVENKNDPFLTQLAEEIEEETFGVLKITHSQETGYQLNLNGKQHALTVQDDKSFLSYKPGKYAYVTFTAVCKTVTMDELETAQMQMNPTAAFWNQIGNFLFPHTRNAPKDDTFSAYWESPSVARADLIAKLEQTDENTLLIKPTEVFGTQTVAQALAKLNEIKSYDELMSLFKHTIGRYSERPGYYVFKTSELVSAVNNEDIKEVRDYKGNKVASGIFNDSVVKTILPSFIPSQVSIGNSRDGLFATSGTESLSSEQQALQMRYS
;
A
#
# COMPACT_ATOMS: atom_id res chain seq x y z
N MET A 1 3.21 7.33 -21.91
CA MET A 1 3.52 7.13 -20.49
C MET A 1 4.78 6.29 -20.51
N THR A 2 5.77 6.69 -19.75
CA THR A 2 7.07 6.01 -19.67
C THR A 2 7.22 5.52 -18.25
N GLU A 3 7.72 4.29 -18.12
CA GLU A 3 7.83 3.59 -16.86
C GLU A 3 9.19 2.91 -16.79
N GLN A 4 9.92 3.10 -15.69
CA GLN A 4 11.25 2.52 -15.54
C GLN A 4 11.65 2.35 -14.08
N VAL A 5 12.45 1.31 -13.83
CA VAL A 5 13.20 1.18 -12.58
C VAL A 5 14.35 2.16 -12.60
N ILE A 6 14.51 2.92 -11.52
CA ILE A 6 15.58 3.90 -11.34
C ILE A 6 16.34 3.60 -10.05
N THR A 7 17.59 4.05 -9.99
CA THR A 7 18.34 4.09 -8.72
C THR A 7 18.19 5.46 -8.09
N LEU A 8 17.40 5.56 -7.03
CA LEU A 8 17.11 6.82 -6.36
C LEU A 8 16.88 6.61 -4.86
N SER A 9 17.60 7.38 -4.05
CA SER A 9 17.40 7.43 -2.60
C SER A 9 16.31 8.44 -2.24
N PRO A 10 15.40 8.15 -1.28
CA PRO A 10 14.35 9.09 -0.87
C PRO A 10 14.89 10.30 -0.10
N ARG A 11 16.19 10.34 0.21
CA ARG A 11 16.89 11.54 0.71
C ARG A 11 17.11 12.61 -0.36
N VAL A 12 17.00 12.26 -1.63
CA VAL A 12 17.06 13.23 -2.74
C VAL A 12 15.76 14.03 -2.77
N THR A 13 15.85 15.29 -3.15
CA THR A 13 14.66 16.14 -3.32
C THR A 13 14.08 15.93 -4.73
N PRO A 14 12.76 16.09 -4.91
CA PRO A 14 12.13 16.11 -6.23
C PRO A 14 12.83 17.08 -7.20
N GLN A 15 13.19 18.28 -6.72
CA GLN A 15 13.88 19.29 -7.52
C GLN A 15 15.26 18.81 -7.98
N THR A 16 16.07 18.25 -7.08
CA THR A 16 17.41 17.74 -7.45
C THR A 16 17.34 16.60 -8.45
N TYR A 17 16.38 15.67 -8.30
CA TYR A 17 16.19 14.61 -9.28
C TYR A 17 15.77 15.18 -10.65
N TYR A 18 14.89 16.18 -10.66
CA TYR A 18 14.52 16.87 -11.88
C TYR A 18 15.70 17.57 -12.54
N ASP A 19 16.52 18.32 -11.80
CA ASP A 19 17.64 19.07 -12.37
C ASP A 19 18.64 18.16 -13.12
N GLN A 20 18.79 16.91 -12.65
CA GLN A 20 19.63 15.89 -13.27
C GLN A 20 18.99 15.23 -14.50
N ASN A 21 17.65 15.27 -14.63
CA ASN A 21 16.87 14.53 -15.63
C ASN A 21 15.89 15.45 -16.41
N ALA A 22 16.11 16.76 -16.40
CA ALA A 22 15.13 17.74 -16.86
C ALA A 22 14.75 17.56 -18.34
N ALA A 23 15.73 17.17 -19.16
CA ALA A 23 15.53 16.89 -20.59
C ALA A 23 14.57 15.72 -20.85
N GLU A 24 14.50 14.75 -19.94
CA GLU A 24 13.64 13.58 -20.04
C GLU A 24 12.25 13.84 -19.44
N LEU A 25 12.20 14.40 -18.23
CA LEU A 25 10.96 14.53 -17.46
C LEU A 25 10.10 15.71 -17.94
N GLY A 26 10.72 16.86 -18.22
CA GLY A 26 10.02 18.11 -18.50
C GLY A 26 9.15 18.66 -17.36
N VAL A 27 9.10 17.99 -16.20
CA VAL A 27 8.37 18.39 -15.00
C VAL A 27 9.07 17.86 -13.76
N VAL A 28 9.05 18.62 -12.67
CA VAL A 28 9.50 18.15 -11.36
C VAL A 28 8.53 17.09 -10.85
N PRO A 29 8.99 15.94 -10.32
CA PRO A 29 8.11 14.94 -9.71
C PRO A 29 7.07 15.56 -8.79
N ASP A 30 5.81 15.18 -9.01
CA ASP A 30 4.62 15.77 -8.39
C ASP A 30 3.85 14.76 -7.54
N GLY A 31 4.23 13.49 -7.56
CA GLY A 31 3.71 12.47 -6.65
C GLY A 31 4.77 11.48 -6.18
N THR A 32 4.56 10.93 -4.99
CA THR A 32 5.46 9.97 -4.36
C THR A 32 4.68 8.90 -3.61
N GLY A 33 5.20 7.67 -3.57
CA GLY A 33 4.65 6.61 -2.74
C GLY A 33 5.71 5.68 -2.19
N LEU A 34 5.37 4.95 -1.13
CA LEU A 34 6.24 3.97 -0.52
C LEU A 34 5.54 2.62 -0.41
N GLN A 35 6.21 1.60 -0.94
CA GLN A 35 5.84 0.23 -0.76
C GLN A 35 6.77 -0.43 0.27
N ILE A 36 6.20 -0.87 1.40
CA ILE A 36 6.95 -1.60 2.42
C ILE A 36 6.72 -3.10 2.26
N VAL A 37 7.80 -3.85 2.05
CA VAL A 37 7.83 -5.31 2.01
C VAL A 37 8.23 -5.84 3.38
N PHE A 38 7.29 -6.49 4.05
CA PHE A 38 7.49 -7.15 5.34
C PHE A 38 7.92 -8.60 5.13
N LYS A 39 9.14 -8.95 5.54
CA LYS A 39 9.65 -10.33 5.44
C LYS A 39 9.35 -11.08 6.73
N ILE A 40 8.42 -12.04 6.67
CA ILE A 40 7.90 -12.73 7.86
C ILE A 40 7.91 -14.23 7.57
N ASN A 41 8.66 -15.00 8.36
CA ASN A 41 8.69 -16.48 8.31
C ASN A 41 8.90 -17.07 6.90
N GLY A 42 9.80 -16.49 6.09
CA GLY A 42 10.12 -16.95 4.74
C GLY A 42 9.16 -16.45 3.64
N GLU A 43 8.09 -15.76 4.02
CA GLU A 43 7.13 -15.13 3.11
C GLU A 43 7.30 -13.60 3.11
N ASN A 44 6.78 -12.94 2.07
CA ASN A 44 6.89 -11.49 1.91
C ASN A 44 5.50 -10.87 1.74
N TYR A 45 5.22 -9.85 2.54
CA TYR A 45 3.91 -9.21 2.65
C TYR A 45 3.98 -7.71 2.36
N VAL A 46 2.84 -7.14 1.96
CA VAL A 46 2.63 -5.69 1.79
C VAL A 46 1.41 -5.27 2.59
N PHE A 47 1.47 -4.11 3.21
CA PHE A 47 0.36 -3.50 3.93
C PHE A 47 -0.17 -2.31 3.12
N ALA A 48 -1.46 -2.34 2.76
CA ALA A 48 -2.07 -1.31 1.90
C ALA A 48 -3.61 -1.30 2.04
N GLY A 49 -4.27 -0.31 1.45
CA GLY A 49 -5.75 -0.22 1.43
C GLY A 49 -6.28 0.26 0.08
N PRO A 50 -7.49 -0.13 -0.36
CA PRO A 50 -8.04 0.33 -1.62
C PRO A 50 -8.54 1.78 -1.54
N ARG A 51 -8.23 2.60 -2.54
CA ARG A 51 -8.86 3.92 -2.70
C ARG A 51 -10.22 3.79 -3.40
N GLY A 52 -11.21 4.55 -2.93
CA GLY A 52 -12.56 4.54 -3.50
C GLY A 52 -13.21 3.16 -3.57
N GLY A 53 -12.80 2.24 -2.68
CA GLY A 53 -13.34 0.88 -2.56
C GLY A 53 -13.08 -0.06 -3.74
N SER A 54 -12.24 0.32 -4.71
CA SER A 54 -12.14 -0.43 -5.98
C SER A 54 -10.72 -0.78 -6.39
N VAL A 55 -9.73 0.08 -6.10
CA VAL A 55 -8.36 -0.08 -6.61
C VAL A 55 -7.37 -0.01 -5.45
N LEU A 56 -6.52 -1.03 -5.32
CA LEU A 56 -5.46 -1.05 -4.32
C LEU A 56 -4.41 0.02 -4.64
N THR A 57 -4.06 0.84 -3.66
CA THR A 57 -2.99 1.83 -3.76
C THR A 57 -1.99 1.62 -2.62
N VAL A 58 -0.70 1.79 -2.90
CA VAL A 58 0.31 1.91 -1.83
C VAL A 58 0.13 3.24 -1.09
N ASN A 59 0.84 3.42 0.01
CA ASN A 59 0.76 4.68 0.74
C ASN A 59 1.56 5.77 0.01
N GLY A 60 1.01 6.98 -0.03
CA GLY A 60 1.60 8.10 -0.75
C GLY A 60 0.59 9.08 -1.33
N GLY A 61 1.11 10.16 -1.87
CA GLY A 61 0.30 11.26 -2.36
C GLY A 61 1.11 12.30 -3.11
N THR A 62 0.69 13.56 -2.97
CA THR A 62 1.19 14.66 -3.78
C THR A 62 2.46 15.24 -3.15
N VAL A 63 3.44 15.58 -3.96
CA VAL A 63 4.61 16.33 -3.50
C VAL A 63 4.21 17.79 -3.34
N GLU A 64 4.02 18.24 -2.10
CA GLU A 64 3.67 19.63 -1.79
C GLU A 64 4.91 20.55 -1.80
N ASN A 65 6.00 20.12 -1.17
CA ASN A 65 7.28 20.84 -1.18
C ASN A 65 8.34 20.10 -2.02
N LYS A 66 8.65 20.66 -3.19
CA LYS A 66 9.62 20.08 -4.14
C LYS A 66 11.08 20.20 -3.70
N ASN A 67 11.35 21.02 -2.70
CA ASN A 67 12.69 21.24 -2.16
C ASN A 67 12.98 20.38 -0.92
N ASP A 68 11.95 19.76 -0.34
CA ASP A 68 12.15 18.80 0.74
C ASP A 68 12.47 17.42 0.15
N PRO A 69 13.23 16.56 0.86
CA PRO A 69 13.46 15.20 0.44
C PRO A 69 12.15 14.43 0.24
N PHE A 70 12.12 13.49 -0.71
CA PHE A 70 10.98 12.57 -0.86
C PHE A 70 10.61 11.89 0.45
N LEU A 71 11.59 11.58 1.29
CA LEU A 71 11.42 10.99 2.61
C LEU A 71 10.48 11.80 3.52
N THR A 72 10.59 13.14 3.51
CA THR A 72 9.76 13.99 4.36
C THR A 72 8.29 13.82 3.97
N GLN A 73 7.99 13.95 2.68
CA GLN A 73 6.65 13.72 2.15
C GLN A 73 6.16 12.29 2.43
N LEU A 74 7.01 11.27 2.25
CA LEU A 74 6.63 9.87 2.50
C LEU A 74 6.32 9.60 3.98
N ALA A 75 7.05 10.23 4.90
CA ALA A 75 6.80 10.09 6.33
C ALA A 75 5.45 10.72 6.71
N GLU A 76 5.17 11.92 6.20
CA GLU A 76 3.88 12.62 6.38
C GLU A 76 2.72 11.81 5.81
N GLU A 77 2.83 11.38 4.55
CA GLU A 77 1.78 10.60 3.87
C GLU A 77 1.52 9.28 4.58
N ILE A 78 2.56 8.56 5.04
CA ILE A 78 2.35 7.32 5.78
C ILE A 78 1.69 7.56 7.13
N GLU A 79 2.10 8.59 7.85
CA GLU A 79 1.51 8.91 9.15
C GLU A 79 0.04 9.32 9.00
N GLU A 80 -0.28 10.21 8.04
CA GLU A 80 -1.65 10.67 7.77
C GLU A 80 -2.52 9.52 7.26
N GLU A 81 -2.08 8.81 6.22
CA GLU A 81 -2.83 7.71 5.62
C GLU A 81 -2.89 6.46 6.50
N THR A 82 -2.22 6.38 7.66
CA THR A 82 -2.37 5.26 8.59
C THR A 82 -2.86 5.69 9.96
N PHE A 83 -3.38 6.92 10.07
CA PHE A 83 -3.88 7.51 11.31
C PHE A 83 -2.85 7.43 12.45
N GLY A 84 -1.56 7.54 12.10
CA GLY A 84 -0.43 7.47 13.02
C GLY A 84 -0.03 6.08 13.50
N VAL A 85 -0.64 5.00 13.00
CA VAL A 85 -0.28 3.63 13.39
C VAL A 85 1.06 3.21 12.80
N LEU A 86 1.35 3.64 11.57
CA LEU A 86 2.68 3.54 10.97
C LEU A 86 3.30 4.94 10.96
N LYS A 87 4.55 5.04 11.41
CA LYS A 87 5.34 6.28 11.28
C LYS A 87 6.73 5.96 10.78
N ILE A 88 7.23 6.75 9.85
CA ILE A 88 8.62 6.63 9.42
C ILE A 88 9.43 7.73 10.07
N THR A 89 10.50 7.33 10.73
CA THR A 89 11.48 8.27 11.29
C THR A 89 12.85 7.96 10.71
N HIS A 90 13.73 8.95 10.76
CA HIS A 90 15.07 8.81 10.21
C HIS A 90 16.07 9.59 11.04
N SER A 91 17.18 8.95 11.39
CA SER A 91 18.33 9.60 12.04
C SER A 91 19.65 9.16 11.39
N GLN A 92 20.72 9.90 11.64
CA GLN A 92 22.06 9.50 11.18
C GLN A 92 22.56 8.23 11.88
N GLU A 93 22.14 7.99 13.13
CA GLU A 93 22.60 6.88 13.97
C GLU A 93 21.87 5.58 13.64
N THR A 94 20.54 5.64 13.53
CA THR A 94 19.68 4.46 13.39
C THR A 94 19.19 4.22 11.96
N GLY A 95 19.48 5.12 11.02
CA GLY A 95 18.94 5.07 9.68
C GLY A 95 17.42 5.26 9.66
N TYR A 96 16.73 4.62 8.69
CA TYR A 96 15.27 4.65 8.63
C TYR A 96 14.66 3.64 9.59
N GLN A 97 13.64 4.08 10.31
CA GLN A 97 12.91 3.27 11.28
C GLN A 97 11.42 3.37 10.99
N LEU A 98 10.75 2.21 10.96
CA LEU A 98 9.30 2.12 10.98
C LEU A 98 8.87 1.97 12.44
N ASN A 99 8.08 2.92 12.94
CA ASN A 99 7.32 2.73 14.16
C ASN A 99 5.99 2.07 13.82
N LEU A 100 5.71 0.92 14.40
CA LEU A 100 4.48 0.16 14.24
C LEU A 100 3.98 -0.25 15.63
N ASN A 101 2.75 0.11 15.99
CA ASN A 101 2.17 -0.18 17.30
C ASN A 101 3.07 0.24 18.49
N GLY A 102 3.81 1.34 18.35
CA GLY A 102 4.73 1.84 19.37
C GLY A 102 6.09 1.15 19.43
N LYS A 103 6.37 0.19 18.53
CA LYS A 103 7.66 -0.50 18.43
C LYS A 103 8.45 -0.01 17.22
N GLN A 104 9.75 0.12 17.38
CA GLN A 104 10.66 0.52 16.31
C GLN A 104 11.24 -0.69 15.58
N HIS A 105 11.17 -0.64 14.25
CA HIS A 105 11.67 -1.67 13.36
C HIS A 105 12.59 -1.04 12.32
N ALA A 106 13.76 -1.65 12.11
CA ALA A 106 14.69 -1.19 11.08
C ALA A 106 14.03 -1.30 9.69
N LEU A 107 14.00 -0.18 8.99
CA LEU A 107 13.46 -0.07 7.64
C LEU A 107 14.63 0.11 6.67
N THR A 108 14.78 -0.81 5.71
CA THR A 108 15.87 -0.73 4.72
C THR A 108 15.29 -0.31 3.37
N VAL A 109 15.58 0.90 2.93
CA VAL A 109 15.20 1.35 1.58
C VAL A 109 15.99 0.56 0.53
N GLN A 110 15.36 0.27 -0.60
CA GLN A 110 15.95 -0.41 -1.74
C GLN A 110 16.08 0.60 -2.87
N ASP A 111 17.16 1.39 -2.85
CA ASP A 111 17.35 2.51 -3.79
C ASP A 111 17.35 2.03 -5.26
N ASP A 112 17.77 0.79 -5.52
CA ASP A 112 17.76 0.10 -6.82
C ASP A 112 16.37 -0.43 -7.25
N LYS A 113 15.36 -0.25 -6.40
CA LYS A 113 13.96 -0.68 -6.61
C LYS A 113 12.99 0.49 -6.49
N SER A 114 13.47 1.69 -6.81
CA SER A 114 12.64 2.85 -7.05
C SER A 114 12.05 2.77 -8.45
N PHE A 115 10.81 3.21 -8.63
CA PHE A 115 10.09 3.12 -9.90
C PHE A 115 9.53 4.48 -10.27
N LEU A 116 9.78 4.91 -11.50
CA LEU A 116 9.28 6.16 -12.04
C LEU A 116 8.21 5.87 -13.08
N SER A 117 7.01 6.40 -12.88
CA SER A 117 5.96 6.48 -13.91
C SER A 117 5.72 7.93 -14.27
N TYR A 118 5.93 8.31 -15.52
CA TYR A 118 5.84 9.70 -15.93
C TYR A 118 5.27 9.89 -17.32
N LYS A 119 4.82 11.11 -17.58
CA LYS A 119 4.50 11.60 -18.91
C LYS A 119 5.19 12.95 -19.08
N PRO A 120 6.12 13.07 -20.05
CA PRO A 120 6.92 14.28 -20.23
C PRO A 120 6.08 15.56 -20.19
N GLY A 121 6.49 16.50 -19.34
CA GLY A 121 5.83 17.81 -19.16
C GLY A 121 4.42 17.76 -18.58
N LYS A 122 3.93 16.61 -18.10
CA LYS A 122 2.58 16.47 -17.54
C LYS A 122 2.56 16.03 -16.08
N TYR A 123 3.21 14.93 -15.75
CA TYR A 123 3.33 14.41 -14.38
C TYR A 123 4.53 13.49 -14.27
N ALA A 124 5.04 13.30 -13.06
CA ALA A 124 6.08 12.33 -12.73
C ALA A 124 5.88 11.80 -11.30
N TYR A 125 5.59 10.51 -11.19
CA TYR A 125 5.33 9.83 -9.93
C TYR A 125 6.47 8.86 -9.60
N VAL A 126 7.05 9.00 -8.41
CA VAL A 126 8.14 8.14 -7.93
C VAL A 126 7.64 7.21 -6.83
N THR A 127 7.71 5.91 -7.04
CA THR A 127 7.43 4.92 -6.01
C THR A 127 8.74 4.36 -5.46
N PHE A 128 8.93 4.42 -4.16
CA PHE A 128 10.05 3.81 -3.45
C PHE A 128 9.66 2.45 -2.89
N THR A 129 10.65 1.58 -2.70
CA THR A 129 10.48 0.28 -2.04
C THR A 129 11.36 0.22 -0.80
N ALA A 130 10.80 -0.26 0.32
CA ALA A 130 11.56 -0.52 1.53
C ALA A 130 11.26 -1.94 2.06
N VAL A 131 12.18 -2.47 2.86
CA VAL A 131 12.09 -3.80 3.45
C VAL A 131 12.14 -3.69 4.97
N CYS A 132 11.21 -4.36 5.63
CA CYS A 132 11.21 -4.55 7.08
C CYS A 132 11.27 -6.05 7.40
N LYS A 133 12.19 -6.47 8.27
CA LYS A 133 12.45 -7.90 8.57
C LYS A 133 12.06 -8.32 10.00
N THR A 134 11.74 -7.36 10.86
CA THR A 134 11.57 -7.62 12.30
C THR A 134 10.12 -7.52 12.76
N VAL A 135 9.21 -7.10 11.88
CA VAL A 135 7.76 -7.08 12.13
C VAL A 135 7.20 -8.49 12.07
N THR A 136 6.29 -8.83 12.97
CA THR A 136 5.56 -10.11 12.96
C THR A 136 4.19 -9.99 12.27
N MET A 137 3.58 -11.13 11.94
CA MET A 137 2.21 -11.12 11.38
C MET A 137 1.21 -10.55 12.38
N ASP A 138 1.31 -10.94 13.66
CA ASP A 138 0.45 -10.43 14.73
C ASP A 138 0.51 -8.90 14.84
N GLU A 139 1.67 -8.28 14.61
CA GLU A 139 1.82 -6.83 14.61
C GLU A 139 1.11 -6.17 13.41
N LEU A 140 1.19 -6.77 12.22
CA LEU A 140 0.44 -6.29 11.04
C LEU A 140 -1.08 -6.47 11.21
N GLU A 141 -1.51 -7.60 11.77
CA GLU A 141 -2.92 -7.86 12.09
C GLU A 141 -3.45 -6.87 13.14
N THR A 142 -2.65 -6.61 14.17
CA THR A 142 -2.97 -5.62 15.20
C THR A 142 -3.10 -4.23 14.61
N ALA A 143 -2.17 -3.84 13.74
CA ALA A 143 -2.24 -2.54 13.05
C ALA A 143 -3.49 -2.44 12.16
N GLN A 144 -3.81 -3.50 11.41
CA GLN A 144 -5.05 -3.59 10.63
C GLN A 144 -6.30 -3.40 11.52
N MET A 145 -6.38 -4.11 12.64
CA MET A 145 -7.52 -4.04 13.55
C MET A 145 -7.68 -2.65 14.18
N GLN A 146 -6.58 -1.93 14.43
CA GLN A 146 -6.63 -0.56 14.94
C GLN A 146 -7.10 0.44 13.87
N MET A 147 -6.63 0.32 12.63
CA MET A 147 -6.95 1.27 11.57
C MET A 147 -8.35 1.10 10.98
N ASN A 148 -8.83 -0.14 10.84
CA ASN A 148 -10.04 -0.44 10.08
C ASN A 148 -11.32 0.23 10.60
N PRO A 149 -11.59 0.31 11.93
CA PRO A 149 -12.76 1.04 12.42
C PRO A 149 -12.75 2.52 12.00
N THR A 150 -11.59 3.17 12.10
CA THR A 150 -11.39 4.58 11.69
C THR A 150 -11.60 4.75 10.19
N ALA A 151 -10.96 3.90 9.38
CA ALA A 151 -11.09 3.92 7.92
C ALA A 151 -12.55 3.75 7.49
N ALA A 152 -13.23 2.74 8.04
CA ALA A 152 -14.62 2.44 7.69
C ALA A 152 -15.58 3.55 8.14
N PHE A 153 -15.36 4.16 9.30
CA PHE A 153 -16.17 5.27 9.80
C PHE A 153 -16.08 6.48 8.84
N TRP A 154 -14.87 6.98 8.58
CA TRP A 154 -14.67 8.17 7.75
C TRP A 154 -14.99 7.90 6.27
N ASN A 155 -14.69 6.71 5.74
CA ASN A 155 -15.04 6.36 4.36
C ASN A 155 -16.54 6.37 4.10
N GLN A 156 -17.37 5.94 5.06
CA GLN A 156 -18.83 6.01 4.91
C GLN A 156 -19.32 7.46 4.80
N ILE A 157 -18.76 8.37 5.59
CA ILE A 157 -19.09 9.80 5.51
C ILE A 157 -18.57 10.38 4.19
N GLY A 158 -17.31 10.10 3.81
CA GLY A 158 -16.73 10.60 2.57
C GLY A 158 -17.45 10.10 1.32
N ASN A 159 -17.84 8.83 1.27
CA ASN A 159 -18.63 8.27 0.16
C ASN A 159 -20.00 8.93 0.04
N PHE A 160 -20.60 9.34 1.16
CA PHE A 160 -21.81 10.14 1.14
C PHE A 160 -21.49 11.55 0.62
N LEU A 161 -20.51 12.25 1.18
CA LEU A 161 -20.27 13.65 0.84
C LEU A 161 -19.65 13.90 -0.52
N PHE A 162 -18.80 13.00 -1.05
CA PHE A 162 -18.09 13.20 -2.30
C PHE A 162 -19.04 13.45 -3.50
N PRO A 163 -20.00 12.57 -3.84
CA PRO A 163 -20.92 12.83 -4.94
C PRO A 163 -21.79 14.06 -4.67
N HIS A 164 -22.18 14.29 -3.42
CA HIS A 164 -23.03 15.43 -3.08
C HIS A 164 -22.28 16.76 -3.23
N THR A 165 -21.00 16.81 -2.85
CA THR A 165 -20.12 17.96 -3.01
C THR A 165 -19.85 18.24 -4.49
N ARG A 166 -19.63 17.18 -5.29
CA ARG A 166 -19.38 17.30 -6.72
C ARG A 166 -20.57 17.86 -7.50
N ASN A 167 -21.79 17.47 -7.11
CA ASN A 167 -23.00 17.79 -7.85
C ASN A 167 -23.81 18.96 -7.26
N ALA A 168 -23.40 19.50 -6.10
CA ALA A 168 -24.12 20.58 -5.43
C ALA A 168 -24.14 21.86 -6.27
N PRO A 169 -25.31 22.54 -6.39
CA PRO A 169 -25.40 23.85 -7.00
C PRO A 169 -24.73 24.89 -6.09
N LYS A 170 -24.24 25.98 -6.70
CA LYS A 170 -23.49 27.06 -6.01
C LYS A 170 -24.34 28.30 -5.74
N ASP A 171 -25.64 28.19 -5.92
CA ASP A 171 -26.61 29.28 -5.84
C ASP A 171 -27.70 28.96 -4.80
N ASP A 172 -28.75 29.78 -4.77
CA ASP A 172 -29.85 29.68 -3.81
C ASP A 172 -30.64 28.36 -3.89
N THR A 173 -30.42 27.53 -4.92
CA THR A 173 -31.02 26.20 -5.02
C THR A 173 -30.32 25.15 -4.14
N PHE A 174 -29.18 25.47 -3.53
CA PHE A 174 -28.41 24.57 -2.67
C PHE A 174 -29.25 23.96 -1.54
N SER A 175 -30.05 24.77 -0.83
CA SER A 175 -30.80 24.26 0.33
C SER A 175 -31.80 23.18 -0.08
N ALA A 176 -32.49 23.35 -1.22
CA ALA A 176 -33.40 22.34 -1.75
C ALA A 176 -32.65 21.07 -2.19
N TYR A 177 -31.48 21.23 -2.83
CA TYR A 177 -30.61 20.13 -3.18
C TYR A 177 -30.13 19.35 -1.95
N TRP A 178 -29.68 20.05 -0.90
CA TRP A 178 -29.13 19.43 0.30
C TRP A 178 -30.21 18.77 1.16
N GLU A 179 -31.46 19.22 1.07
CA GLU A 179 -32.59 18.55 1.71
C GLU A 179 -33.01 17.27 0.98
N SER A 180 -32.81 17.18 -0.33
CA SER A 180 -33.16 15.97 -1.11
C SER A 180 -32.61 14.65 -0.57
N PRO A 181 -31.34 14.55 -0.09
CA PRO A 181 -30.81 13.32 0.51
C PRO A 181 -31.02 13.22 2.03
N SER A 182 -31.94 13.97 2.65
CA SER A 182 -32.06 14.02 4.12
C SER A 182 -32.34 12.68 4.78
N VAL A 183 -33.15 11.81 4.15
CA VAL A 183 -33.39 10.44 4.64
C VAL A 183 -32.11 9.60 4.62
N ALA A 184 -31.39 9.58 3.49
CA ALA A 184 -30.14 8.84 3.37
C ALA A 184 -29.06 9.36 4.34
N ARG A 185 -29.05 10.68 4.59
CA ARG A 185 -28.18 11.31 5.60
C ARG A 185 -28.55 10.88 7.01
N ALA A 186 -29.84 10.85 7.35
CA ALA A 186 -30.32 10.41 8.66
C ALA A 186 -29.97 8.94 8.93
N ASP A 187 -30.16 8.06 7.93
CA ASP A 187 -29.81 6.63 8.04
C ASP A 187 -28.29 6.45 8.25
N LEU A 188 -27.47 7.21 7.53
CA LEU A 188 -26.02 7.22 7.72
C LEU A 188 -25.64 7.65 9.14
N ILE A 189 -26.21 8.75 9.63
CA ILE A 189 -25.96 9.25 10.98
C ILE A 189 -26.35 8.19 12.02
N ALA A 190 -27.57 7.65 11.95
CA ALA A 190 -28.05 6.64 12.89
C ALA A 190 -27.15 5.39 12.92
N LYS A 191 -26.63 4.97 11.76
CA LYS A 191 -25.66 3.87 11.67
C LYS A 191 -24.34 4.21 12.35
N LEU A 192 -23.80 5.40 12.10
CA LEU A 192 -22.49 5.81 12.60
C LEU A 192 -22.50 6.18 14.08
N GLU A 193 -23.62 6.66 14.62
CA GLU A 193 -23.81 6.96 16.05
C GLU A 193 -23.61 5.74 16.95
N GLN A 194 -23.80 4.52 16.42
CA GLN A 194 -23.57 3.26 17.14
C GLN A 194 -22.09 2.87 17.22
N THR A 195 -21.19 3.63 16.60
CA THR A 195 -19.76 3.35 16.61
C THR A 195 -19.18 3.66 17.98
N ASP A 196 -18.47 2.70 18.59
CA ASP A 196 -17.68 2.96 19.79
C ASP A 196 -16.51 3.88 19.44
N GLU A 197 -16.57 5.13 19.90
CA GLU A 197 -15.57 6.15 19.64
C GLU A 197 -14.17 5.74 20.11
N ASN A 198 -14.06 4.87 21.12
CA ASN A 198 -12.75 4.39 21.60
C ASN A 198 -12.04 3.48 20.60
N THR A 199 -12.75 2.99 19.59
CA THR A 199 -12.15 2.22 18.48
C THR A 199 -11.60 3.12 17.37
N LEU A 200 -11.86 4.43 17.43
CA LEU A 200 -11.45 5.41 16.42
C LEU A 200 -10.14 6.09 16.81
N LEU A 201 -9.17 6.07 15.89
CA LEU A 201 -7.89 6.75 16.00
C LEU A 201 -8.02 8.25 15.73
N ILE A 202 -8.91 8.61 14.81
CA ILE A 202 -9.31 9.99 14.53
C ILE A 202 -10.74 10.17 14.98
N LYS A 203 -10.94 10.86 16.11
CA LYS A 203 -12.25 10.97 16.74
C LYS A 203 -13.08 12.07 16.11
N PRO A 204 -14.36 11.81 15.78
CA PRO A 204 -15.23 12.85 15.24
C PRO A 204 -15.43 13.99 16.25
N THR A 205 -15.48 13.72 17.56
CA THR A 205 -15.59 14.79 18.58
C THR A 205 -14.43 15.77 18.54
N GLU A 206 -13.20 15.28 18.37
CA GLU A 206 -11.99 16.10 18.26
C GLU A 206 -11.99 16.88 16.95
N VAL A 207 -12.31 16.22 15.84
CA VAL A 207 -12.34 16.81 14.49
C VAL A 207 -13.40 17.92 14.39
N PHE A 208 -14.56 17.74 15.01
CA PHE A 208 -15.68 18.68 14.95
C PHE A 208 -15.78 19.62 16.17
N GLY A 209 -14.93 19.45 17.18
CA GLY A 209 -14.97 20.23 18.42
C GLY A 209 -16.26 20.06 19.22
N THR A 210 -16.80 18.85 19.28
CA THR A 210 -18.06 18.52 19.99
C THR A 210 -17.80 17.57 21.16
N GLN A 211 -18.82 17.32 21.99
CA GLN A 211 -18.69 16.45 23.17
C GLN A 211 -19.08 14.99 22.88
N THR A 212 -19.93 14.75 21.88
CA THR A 212 -20.39 13.40 21.52
C THR A 212 -20.34 13.17 20.02
N VAL A 213 -20.24 11.88 19.64
CA VAL A 213 -20.31 11.45 18.23
C VAL A 213 -21.62 11.91 17.57
N ALA A 214 -22.75 11.80 18.26
CA ALA A 214 -24.04 12.28 17.76
C ALA A 214 -24.03 13.78 17.45
N GLN A 215 -23.45 14.61 18.32
CA GLN A 215 -23.29 16.05 18.07
C GLN A 215 -22.37 16.33 16.87
N ALA A 216 -21.28 15.56 16.73
CA ALA A 216 -20.38 15.69 15.58
C ALA A 216 -21.10 15.35 14.27
N LEU A 217 -21.83 14.23 14.24
CA LEU A 217 -22.58 13.78 13.07
C LEU A 217 -23.75 14.69 12.71
N ALA A 218 -24.38 15.34 13.71
CA ALA A 218 -25.41 16.34 13.49
C ALA A 218 -24.92 17.55 12.67
N LYS A 219 -23.61 17.83 12.64
CA LYS A 219 -23.02 18.88 11.78
C LYS A 219 -23.30 18.65 10.30
N LEU A 220 -23.52 17.42 9.86
CA LEU A 220 -23.92 17.11 8.48
C LEU A 220 -25.30 17.71 8.14
N ASN A 221 -26.21 17.82 9.11
CA ASN A 221 -27.51 18.44 8.91
C ASN A 221 -27.46 19.97 8.92
N GLU A 222 -26.42 20.56 9.50
CA GLU A 222 -26.30 22.01 9.69
C GLU A 222 -25.80 22.76 8.44
N ILE A 223 -25.36 22.03 7.41
CA ILE A 223 -24.78 22.60 6.18
C ILE A 223 -25.84 23.38 5.38
N LYS A 224 -25.57 24.65 5.10
CA LYS A 224 -26.50 25.60 4.45
C LYS A 224 -26.05 26.10 3.09
N SER A 225 -24.79 25.87 2.71
CA SER A 225 -24.24 26.34 1.44
C SER A 225 -23.26 25.34 0.82
N TYR A 226 -23.01 25.52 -0.48
CA TYR A 226 -21.95 24.80 -1.19
C TYR A 226 -20.58 24.99 -0.55
N ASP A 227 -20.26 26.21 -0.13
CA ASP A 227 -18.95 26.52 0.44
C ASP A 227 -18.74 25.80 1.77
N GLU A 228 -19.78 25.70 2.61
CA GLU A 228 -19.74 24.90 3.83
C GLU A 228 -19.56 23.41 3.53
N LEU A 229 -20.30 22.86 2.56
CA LEU A 229 -20.18 21.46 2.14
C LEU A 229 -18.77 21.14 1.61
N MET A 230 -18.28 21.99 0.71
CA MET A 230 -16.96 21.85 0.10
C MET A 230 -15.86 22.00 1.17
N SER A 231 -15.98 22.98 2.06
CA SER A 231 -15.02 23.17 3.14
C SER A 231 -14.98 21.95 4.05
N LEU A 232 -16.13 21.44 4.47
CA LEU A 232 -16.23 20.26 5.30
C LEU A 232 -15.63 19.03 4.61
N PHE A 233 -15.97 18.79 3.35
CA PHE A 233 -15.42 17.66 2.61
C PHE A 233 -13.90 17.81 2.41
N LYS A 234 -13.43 18.93 1.88
CA LYS A 234 -12.02 19.11 1.51
C LYS A 234 -11.08 19.23 2.70
N HIS A 235 -11.48 19.94 3.75
CA HIS A 235 -10.59 20.31 4.85
C HIS A 235 -10.77 19.46 6.10
N THR A 236 -11.84 18.68 6.19
CA THR A 236 -12.14 17.90 7.40
C THR A 236 -12.24 16.41 7.10
N ILE A 237 -13.11 16.00 6.16
CA ILE A 237 -13.46 14.58 6.00
C ILE A 237 -12.62 13.88 4.93
N GLY A 238 -12.35 14.56 3.82
CA GLY A 238 -11.75 14.00 2.61
C GLY A 238 -10.48 13.22 2.91
N ARG A 239 -9.61 13.83 3.73
CA ARG A 239 -8.32 13.29 4.18
C ARG A 239 -8.41 11.91 4.83
N TYR A 240 -9.43 11.67 5.65
CA TYR A 240 -9.57 10.40 6.40
C TYR A 240 -10.43 9.37 5.67
N SER A 241 -11.12 9.79 4.61
CA SER A 241 -12.20 9.00 3.99
C SER A 241 -11.79 8.22 2.74
N GLU A 242 -10.52 8.28 2.34
CA GLU A 242 -10.09 7.77 1.04
C GLU A 242 -10.17 6.25 0.91
N ARG A 243 -10.00 5.54 2.03
CA ARG A 243 -9.86 4.08 2.07
C ARG A 243 -10.93 3.48 3.00
N PRO A 244 -11.63 2.40 2.59
CA PRO A 244 -12.61 1.72 3.44
C PRO A 244 -11.95 0.82 4.50
N GLY A 245 -10.64 0.57 4.37
CA GLY A 245 -9.88 -0.30 5.26
C GLY A 245 -8.47 -0.56 4.74
N TYR A 246 -7.69 -1.23 5.57
CA TYR A 246 -6.32 -1.67 5.32
C TYR A 246 -6.23 -3.18 5.43
N TYR A 247 -5.30 -3.75 4.69
CA TYR A 247 -5.19 -5.18 4.47
C TYR A 247 -3.74 -5.58 4.27
N VAL A 248 -3.45 -6.81 4.66
CA VAL A 248 -2.15 -7.45 4.46
C VAL A 248 -2.25 -8.34 3.22
N PHE A 249 -1.29 -8.23 2.32
CA PHE A 249 -1.25 -8.98 1.07
C PHE A 249 0.05 -9.78 0.99
N LYS A 250 -0.01 -11.01 0.51
CA LYS A 250 1.21 -11.69 0.07
C LYS A 250 1.68 -11.07 -1.24
N THR A 251 2.98 -10.85 -1.37
CA THR A 251 3.58 -10.33 -2.62
C THR A 251 3.28 -11.24 -3.82
N SER A 252 3.25 -12.56 -3.63
CA SER A 252 2.87 -13.54 -4.65
C SER A 252 1.43 -13.36 -5.15
N GLU A 253 0.48 -13.10 -4.26
CA GLU A 253 -0.92 -12.82 -4.62
C GLU A 253 -1.04 -11.53 -5.43
N LEU A 254 -0.32 -10.47 -5.03
CA LEU A 254 -0.29 -9.21 -5.78
C LEU A 254 0.29 -9.40 -7.19
N VAL A 255 1.39 -10.15 -7.32
CA VAL A 255 2.00 -10.45 -8.62
C VAL A 255 1.09 -11.32 -9.49
N SER A 256 0.40 -12.29 -8.89
CA SER A 256 -0.61 -13.10 -9.59
C SER A 256 -1.74 -12.24 -10.14
N ALA A 257 -2.28 -11.32 -9.33
CA ALA A 257 -3.40 -10.46 -9.69
C ALA A 257 -3.10 -9.48 -10.84
N VAL A 258 -1.83 -9.11 -11.06
CA VAL A 258 -1.44 -8.21 -12.16
C VAL A 258 -1.05 -8.95 -13.43
N ASN A 259 -0.64 -10.22 -13.32
CA ASN A 259 -0.21 -11.04 -14.46
C ASN A 259 -1.34 -11.86 -15.08
N ASN A 260 -2.46 -12.04 -14.37
CA ASN A 260 -3.62 -12.76 -14.88
C ASN A 260 -4.58 -11.79 -15.60
N GLU A 261 -4.64 -11.84 -16.92
CA GLU A 261 -5.53 -10.98 -17.72
C GLU A 261 -7.02 -11.25 -17.43
N ASP A 262 -7.36 -12.48 -17.02
CA ASP A 262 -8.73 -12.93 -16.78
C ASP A 262 -9.22 -12.70 -15.34
N ILE A 263 -8.30 -12.49 -14.38
CA ILE A 263 -8.64 -12.32 -12.95
C ILE A 263 -7.92 -11.11 -12.36
N LYS A 264 -8.65 -9.99 -12.22
CA LYS A 264 -8.18 -8.77 -11.55
C LYS A 264 -8.63 -8.67 -10.09
N GLU A 265 -8.91 -9.79 -9.43
CA GLU A 265 -9.29 -9.77 -8.03
C GLU A 265 -8.04 -9.76 -7.15
N VAL A 266 -7.90 -8.70 -6.36
CA VAL A 266 -6.83 -8.60 -5.37
C VAL A 266 -7.34 -9.14 -4.05
N ARG A 267 -6.67 -10.18 -3.55
CA ARG A 267 -7.05 -10.89 -2.31
C ARG A 267 -6.05 -10.62 -1.20
N ASP A 268 -6.56 -10.44 0.02
CA ASP A 268 -5.70 -10.38 1.21
C ASP A 268 -5.02 -11.74 1.47
N TYR A 269 -4.09 -11.76 2.42
CA TYR A 269 -3.37 -12.98 2.80
C TYR A 269 -4.28 -14.10 3.38
N LYS A 270 -5.54 -13.80 3.73
CA LYS A 270 -6.57 -14.75 4.17
C LYS A 270 -7.44 -15.23 3.00
N GLY A 271 -7.27 -14.71 1.79
CA GLY A 271 -8.01 -15.07 0.58
C GLY A 271 -9.28 -14.25 0.33
N ASN A 272 -9.57 -13.23 1.16
CA ASN A 272 -10.74 -12.37 1.00
C ASN A 272 -10.51 -11.38 -0.15
N LYS A 273 -11.52 -11.16 -0.98
CA LYS A 273 -11.47 -10.13 -2.03
C LYS A 273 -11.45 -8.73 -1.39
N VAL A 274 -10.47 -7.92 -1.75
CA VAL A 274 -10.28 -6.55 -1.26
C VAL A 274 -10.47 -5.51 -2.35
N ALA A 275 -9.92 -5.75 -3.55
CA ALA A 275 -9.97 -4.80 -4.65
C ALA A 275 -10.20 -5.51 -6.00
N SER A 276 -10.60 -4.73 -7.00
CA SER A 276 -10.81 -5.19 -8.38
C SER A 276 -9.65 -4.81 -9.31
N GLY A 277 -8.53 -4.35 -8.74
CA GLY A 277 -7.32 -4.01 -9.45
C GLY A 277 -6.31 -3.30 -8.56
N ILE A 278 -5.14 -2.99 -9.13
CA ILE A 278 -4.05 -2.26 -8.48
C ILE A 278 -3.75 -1.02 -9.31
N PHE A 279 -3.61 0.13 -8.64
CA PHE A 279 -3.18 1.36 -9.30
C PHE A 279 -1.67 1.30 -9.57
N ASN A 280 -1.24 1.75 -10.75
CA ASN A 280 0.15 1.61 -11.19
C ASN A 280 0.65 0.16 -11.05
N ASP A 281 -0.13 -0.80 -11.57
CA ASP A 281 0.16 -2.23 -11.52
C ASP A 281 1.54 -2.59 -12.09
N SER A 282 2.09 -1.77 -13.00
CA SER A 282 3.46 -1.87 -13.50
C SER A 282 4.53 -1.88 -12.40
N VAL A 283 4.34 -1.13 -11.30
CA VAL A 283 5.27 -1.16 -10.16
C VAL A 283 5.28 -2.57 -9.54
N VAL A 284 4.09 -3.14 -9.32
CA VAL A 284 3.94 -4.51 -8.80
C VAL A 284 4.54 -5.51 -9.77
N LYS A 285 4.21 -5.44 -11.07
CA LYS A 285 4.75 -6.32 -12.12
C LYS A 285 6.28 -6.32 -12.18
N THR A 286 6.90 -5.17 -11.97
CA THR A 286 8.34 -4.99 -12.19
C THR A 286 9.15 -5.24 -10.93
N ILE A 287 8.69 -4.75 -9.78
CA ILE A 287 9.46 -4.75 -8.54
C ILE A 287 9.17 -5.99 -7.69
N LEU A 288 7.89 -6.36 -7.52
CA LEU A 288 7.51 -7.40 -6.57
C LEU A 288 7.98 -8.83 -6.90
N PRO A 289 8.17 -9.25 -8.17
CA PRO A 289 8.72 -10.57 -8.45
C PRO A 289 10.07 -10.84 -7.78
N SER A 290 10.89 -9.80 -7.57
CA SER A 290 12.19 -9.93 -6.89
C SER A 290 12.08 -10.24 -5.38
N PHE A 291 10.87 -10.18 -4.83
CA PHE A 291 10.56 -10.54 -3.45
C PHE A 291 9.73 -11.82 -3.35
N ILE A 292 9.49 -12.54 -4.43
CA ILE A 292 8.88 -13.86 -4.35
C ILE A 292 10.01 -14.84 -4.02
N PRO A 293 9.91 -15.66 -2.96
CA PRO A 293 10.87 -16.71 -2.71
C PRO A 293 10.98 -17.57 -3.97
N SER A 294 12.18 -17.68 -4.53
CA SER A 294 12.43 -18.61 -5.62
C SER A 294 11.93 -19.97 -5.14
N GLN A 295 10.94 -20.56 -5.83
CA GLN A 295 10.69 -21.98 -5.67
C GLN A 295 11.99 -22.65 -6.13
N VAL A 296 12.85 -22.98 -5.17
CA VAL A 296 13.98 -23.87 -5.43
C VAL A 296 13.31 -25.12 -5.97
N SER A 297 13.53 -25.39 -7.26
CA SER A 297 13.11 -26.60 -7.92
C SER A 297 13.71 -27.76 -7.14
N ILE A 298 12.95 -28.36 -6.25
CA ILE A 298 13.22 -29.72 -5.77
C ILE A 298 12.74 -30.62 -6.90
N GLY A 299 13.53 -30.64 -7.98
CA GLY A 299 13.26 -31.33 -9.22
C GLY A 299 14.38 -32.33 -9.51
N ASN A 300 14.21 -33.52 -8.96
CA ASN A 300 14.61 -34.80 -9.54
C ASN A 300 16.10 -35.03 -9.86
N SER A 301 16.91 -35.32 -8.85
CA SER A 301 17.98 -36.34 -9.02
C SER A 301 17.32 -37.72 -9.03
N ARG A 302 16.65 -38.04 -10.14
CA ARG A 302 16.09 -39.37 -10.42
C ARG A 302 16.31 -39.78 -11.88
N ASP A 303 17.46 -39.42 -12.43
CA ASP A 303 18.01 -40.05 -13.62
C ASP A 303 19.29 -40.78 -13.21
N GLY A 304 19.19 -42.11 -13.16
CA GLY A 304 20.31 -42.97 -12.79
C GLY A 304 19.94 -44.36 -12.31
N LEU A 305 18.69 -44.81 -12.47
CA LEU A 305 18.30 -46.19 -12.16
C LEU A 305 17.36 -46.73 -13.25
N PHE A 306 17.93 -47.64 -14.05
CA PHE A 306 17.32 -48.57 -15.00
C PHE A 306 16.98 -48.06 -16.41
N ALA A 307 17.91 -48.29 -17.35
CA ALA A 307 17.61 -49.03 -18.57
C ALA A 307 18.86 -49.72 -19.15
N THR A 308 18.76 -51.06 -19.13
CA THR A 308 19.23 -52.03 -20.15
C THR A 308 20.71 -52.38 -20.30
N SER A 309 21.09 -53.42 -19.54
CA SER A 309 21.63 -54.70 -20.02
C SER A 309 22.03 -54.87 -21.50
N GLY A 310 23.29 -55.26 -21.69
CA GLY A 310 23.74 -56.14 -22.77
C GLY A 310 25.17 -55.89 -23.25
N THR A 311 26.15 -56.65 -22.75
CA THR A 311 26.86 -57.73 -23.47
C THR A 311 28.31 -57.91 -22.96
N GLU A 312 28.59 -59.14 -22.48
CA GLU A 312 29.87 -59.88 -22.44
C GLU A 312 31.01 -59.57 -21.44
N SER A 313 30.90 -60.27 -20.29
CA SER A 313 31.80 -61.35 -19.80
C SER A 313 33.33 -61.21 -19.91
N LEU A 314 33.99 -61.09 -18.75
CA LEU A 314 34.80 -62.14 -18.09
C LEU A 314 35.73 -61.47 -17.07
N SER A 315 35.38 -61.53 -15.78
CA SER A 315 36.39 -61.46 -14.71
C SER A 315 36.73 -62.89 -14.32
N SER A 316 37.90 -63.34 -14.73
CA SER A 316 38.51 -64.58 -14.26
C SER A 316 38.62 -64.53 -12.74
N GLU A 317 38.21 -65.65 -12.15
CA GLU A 317 38.08 -65.87 -10.73
C GLU A 317 39.35 -65.56 -9.95
N GLN A 318 39.12 -65.17 -8.70
CA GLN A 318 40.00 -65.53 -7.60
C GLN A 318 40.34 -67.03 -7.68
N GLN A 319 41.49 -67.35 -8.27
CA GLN A 319 42.20 -68.58 -7.99
C GLN A 319 43.65 -68.24 -7.65
N ALA A 320 43.94 -68.53 -6.39
CA ALA A 320 45.18 -69.14 -5.94
C ALA A 320 46.49 -68.37 -6.13
N LEU A 321 47.02 -67.93 -4.98
CA LEU A 321 48.35 -68.33 -4.52
C LEU A 321 48.98 -69.47 -5.36
N GLN A 322 49.98 -69.15 -6.19
CA GLN A 322 51.21 -69.92 -6.28
C GLN A 322 52.30 -69.15 -7.04
N MET A 323 53.35 -68.83 -6.29
CA MET A 323 54.75 -68.98 -6.66
C MET A 323 55.21 -68.71 -8.11
N ARG A 324 56.18 -67.78 -8.16
CA ARG A 324 57.52 -67.95 -8.75
C ARG A 324 57.76 -67.62 -10.23
N TYR A 325 58.76 -66.75 -10.35
CA TYR A 325 59.81 -66.63 -11.37
C TYR A 325 59.60 -65.71 -12.58
N SER A 326 60.45 -64.67 -12.55
CA SER A 326 61.07 -63.88 -13.62
C SER A 326 60.24 -62.74 -14.22
#